data_AF-A0A510E1P0-F1
#
_entry.id   AF-A0A510E1P0-F1
#
_cell.length_a   1.000
_cell.length_b   1.000
_cell.length_c   1.000
_cell.angle_alpha   90.00
_cell.angle_beta   90.00
_cell.angle_gamma   90.00
#
_symmetry.space_group_name_H-M   'P 1'
#
loop_
_entity.id
_entity.type
_entity.pdbx_description
1 polymer ?
#
loop_
_entity_poly.entity_id
_entity_poly.type
_entity_poly.pdbx_seq_one_letter_code
_entity_poly.pdbx_strand_id
1 'polypeptide(L)'
;MKCRCCGSTNVIKYGKLKSGKRVYYCKDCHRYWVENATFSKYPDSVRNRAVSLVKQGKSVREVSKELLIPKSTIYKWVAKTCDEER
;
A
#
# COMPACT_ATOMS: atom_id res chain seq x y z
N MET A 1 -13.09 -13.81 -11.75
CA MET A 1 -12.22 -12.78 -11.12
C MET A 1 -12.18 -11.58 -12.04
N LYS A 2 -12.38 -10.36 -11.54
CA LYS A 2 -12.42 -9.14 -12.38
C LYS A 2 -11.08 -8.41 -12.34
N CYS A 3 -10.70 -7.80 -13.46
CA CYS A 3 -9.53 -6.96 -13.54
C CYS A 3 -9.75 -5.69 -12.71
N ARG A 4 -8.76 -5.32 -11.89
CA ARG A 4 -8.83 -4.12 -11.05
C ARG A 4 -8.66 -2.82 -11.83
N CYS A 5 -8.19 -2.89 -13.08
CA CYS A 5 -7.94 -1.72 -13.91
C CYS A 5 -9.09 -1.41 -14.87
N CYS A 6 -9.67 -2.42 -15.52
CA CYS A 6 -10.72 -2.23 -16.53
C CYS A 6 -12.04 -2.93 -16.19
N GLY A 7 -12.14 -3.65 -15.07
CA GLY A 7 -13.36 -4.35 -14.68
C GLY A 7 -13.67 -5.64 -15.46
N SER A 8 -12.94 -5.93 -16.54
CA SER A 8 -13.16 -7.13 -17.36
C SER A 8 -13.00 -8.43 -16.57
N THR A 9 -13.78 -9.45 -16.96
CA THR A 9 -13.69 -10.83 -16.47
C THR A 9 -12.63 -11.67 -17.19
N ASN A 10 -12.05 -11.16 -18.28
CA ASN A 10 -11.05 -11.85 -19.10
C ASN A 10 -9.66 -11.81 -18.43
N VAL A 11 -9.55 -12.57 -17.34
CA VAL A 11 -8.39 -12.62 -16.45
C VAL A 11 -7.89 -14.05 -16.34
N ILE A 12 -6.59 -14.24 -16.57
CA ILE A 12 -5.91 -15.53 -16.44
C ILE A 12 -4.91 -15.53 -15.28
N LYS A 13 -4.64 -16.72 -14.74
CA LYS A 13 -3.52 -16.97 -13.84
C LYS A 13 -2.25 -17.04 -14.69
N TYR A 14 -1.31 -16.13 -14.47
CA TYR A 14 -0.08 -16.04 -15.26
C TYR A 14 1.06 -16.84 -14.64
N GLY A 15 1.22 -16.76 -13.32
CA GLY A 15 2.32 -17.44 -12.64
C GLY A 15 2.39 -17.13 -11.16
N LYS A 16 3.57 -17.32 -10.56
CA LYS A 16 3.85 -16.99 -9.15
C LYS A 16 5.17 -16.22 -9.05
N LEU A 17 5.25 -15.25 -8.15
CA LEU A 17 6.52 -14.63 -7.77
C LEU A 17 7.36 -15.62 -6.95
N LYS A 18 8.67 -15.34 -6.84
CA LYS A 18 9.58 -16.05 -5.90
C LYS A 18 9.07 -16.05 -4.46
N SER A 19 8.30 -15.03 -4.07
CA SER A 19 7.64 -14.92 -2.77
C SER A 19 6.38 -15.79 -2.62
N GLY A 20 6.03 -16.61 -3.61
CA GLY A 20 4.87 -17.51 -3.60
C GLY A 20 3.54 -16.87 -4.00
N LYS A 21 3.46 -15.54 -4.06
CA LYS A 21 2.25 -14.80 -4.45
C LYS A 21 1.88 -15.05 -5.91
N ARG A 22 0.60 -15.29 -6.20
CA ARG A 22 0.12 -15.51 -7.58
C ARG A 22 0.07 -14.20 -8.38
N VAL A 23 0.39 -14.29 -9.66
CA VAL A 23 0.27 -13.21 -10.63
C VAL A 23 -0.89 -13.51 -11.55
N TYR A 24 -1.69 -12.47 -11.81
CA TYR A 24 -2.80 -12.50 -12.75
C TYR A 24 -2.53 -11.53 -13.89
N TYR A 25 -3.06 -11.87 -15.06
CA TYR A 25 -2.96 -11.08 -16.27
C TYR A 25 -4.35 -10.88 -16.87
N CYS A 26 -4.69 -9.65 -17.26
CA CYS A 26 -5.91 -9.37 -17.99
C CYS A 26 -5.62 -9.35 -19.48
N LYS A 27 -6.38 -10.12 -20.26
CA LYS A 27 -6.24 -10.18 -21.71
C LYS A 27 -6.81 -8.98 -22.46
N ASP A 28 -7.66 -8.17 -21.81
CA ASP A 28 -8.28 -7.01 -22.49
C ASP A 28 -7.49 -5.72 -22.27
N CYS A 29 -6.98 -5.48 -21.05
CA CYS A 29 -6.14 -4.30 -20.78
C CYS A 29 -4.64 -4.60 -20.72
N HIS A 30 -4.25 -5.87 -20.89
CA HIS A 30 -2.85 -6.32 -20.95
C HIS A 30 -2.03 -5.97 -19.69
N ARG A 31 -2.69 -5.81 -18.54
CA ARG A 31 -2.05 -5.50 -17.27
C ARG A 31 -1.88 -6.72 -16.38
N TYR A 32 -0.78 -6.71 -15.63
CA TYR A 32 -0.45 -7.69 -14.61
C TYR A 32 -0.75 -7.15 -13.22
N TRP A 33 -1.15 -8.03 -12.30
CA TRP A 33 -1.19 -7.70 -10.88
C TRP A 33 -0.97 -8.93 -10.02
N VAL A 34 -0.53 -8.68 -8.79
CA VAL A 34 -0.26 -9.73 -7.81
C VAL A 34 -1.47 -9.91 -6.89
N GLU A 35 -1.75 -11.17 -6.55
CA GLU A 35 -2.69 -11.56 -5.49
C GLU A 35 -2.19 -11.05 -4.15
N ASN A 36 -3.04 -10.34 -3.40
CA ASN A 36 -2.67 -9.76 -2.09
C ASN A 36 -1.33 -9.02 -2.15
N ALA A 37 -1.22 -8.08 -3.09
CA ALA A 37 -0.03 -7.30 -3.32
C ALA A 37 0.27 -6.36 -2.13
N THR A 38 0.80 -6.91 -1.04
CA THR A 38 1.39 -6.13 0.05
C THR A 38 2.75 -5.63 -0.43
N PHE A 39 2.77 -4.46 -1.06
CA PHE A 39 3.98 -3.71 -1.37
C PHE A 39 4.49 -2.90 -0.17
N SER A 40 3.70 -2.80 0.90
CA SER A 40 4.10 -2.05 2.08
C SER A 40 5.13 -2.83 2.88
N LYS A 41 6.32 -2.24 3.02
CA LYS A 41 7.39 -2.71 3.92
C LYS A 41 6.96 -2.69 5.39
N TYR A 42 5.93 -1.91 5.72
CA TYR A 42 5.40 -1.73 7.08
C TYR A 42 3.97 -2.23 7.16
N PRO A 43 3.57 -2.93 8.24
CA PRO A 43 2.18 -3.32 8.44
C PRO A 43 1.29 -2.09 8.62
N ASP A 44 0.02 -2.22 8.23
CA ASP A 44 -0.95 -1.11 8.30
C ASP A 44 -1.14 -0.58 9.73
N SER A 45 -1.01 -1.44 10.74
CA SER A 45 -1.03 -1.05 12.15
C SER A 45 0.04 -0.01 12.51
N VAL A 46 1.26 -0.17 11.98
CA VAL A 46 2.38 0.75 12.22
C VAL A 46 2.17 2.06 11.49
N ARG A 47 1.66 2.01 10.24
CA ARG A 47 1.27 3.21 9.50
C ARG A 47 0.19 3.99 10.26
N ASN A 48 -0.88 3.32 10.66
CA ASN A 48 -2.00 3.96 11.35
C ASN A 48 -1.55 4.57 12.68
N ARG A 49 -0.72 3.86 13.44
CA ARG A 49 -0.12 4.41 14.67
C ARG A 49 0.71 5.66 14.39
N ALA A 50 1.56 5.65 13.37
CA ALA A 50 2.37 6.82 13.02
C ALA A 50 1.50 8.04 12.65
N VAL A 51 0.43 7.83 11.86
CA VAL A 51 -0.50 8.90 11.48
C VAL A 51 -1.28 9.41 12.69
N SER A 52 -1.80 8.53 13.55
CA SER A 52 -2.54 8.93 14.75
C SER A 52 -1.70 9.78 15.70
N LEU A 53 -0.43 9.43 15.89
CA LEU A 53 0.49 10.22 16.73
C LEU A 53 0.72 11.63 16.17
N VAL A 54 0.83 11.76 14.84
CA VAL A 54 0.94 13.08 14.20
C VAL A 54 -0.37 13.87 14.30
N LYS A 55 -1.53 13.21 14.11
CA LYS A 55 -2.86 13.83 14.31
C LYS A 55 -3.07 14.32 15.76
N GLN A 56 -2.47 13.64 16.74
CA GLN A 56 -2.46 14.06 18.16
C GLN A 56 -1.50 15.21 18.46
N GLY A 57 -0.77 15.72 17.47
CA GLY A 57 0.14 16.87 17.63
C GLY A 57 1.59 16.51 17.94
N LYS A 58 1.97 15.22 17.99
CA LYS A 58 3.40 14.85 18.10
C LYS A 58 4.14 15.24 16.83
N SER A 59 5.38 15.68 16.98
CA SER A 59 6.20 16.03 15.82
C SER A 59 6.61 14.77 15.04
N VAL A 60 6.70 14.88 13.71
CA VAL A 60 7.20 13.80 12.84
C VAL A 60 8.59 13.31 13.25
N ARG A 61 9.40 14.19 13.86
CA ARG A 61 10.74 13.84 14.38
C ARG A 61 10.64 12.91 15.58
N GLU A 62 9.73 13.16 16.51
CA GLU A 62 9.51 12.30 17.67
C GLU A 62 8.94 10.95 17.25
N VAL A 63 7.93 10.95 16.37
CA VAL A 63 7.34 9.70 15.83
C VAL A 63 8.38 8.86 15.08
N SER A 64 9.28 9.51 14.33
CA SER A 64 10.39 8.85 13.64
C SER A 64 11.34 8.14 14.61
N LYS A 65 11.64 8.77 15.75
CA LYS A 65 12.48 8.15 16.80
C LYS A 65 11.74 7.03 17.53
N GLU A 66 10.46 7.22 17.88
CA GLU A 66 9.64 6.24 18.60
C GLU A 66 9.44 4.95 17.78
N LEU A 67 9.18 5.08 16.48
CA LEU A 67 8.87 3.94 15.60
C LEU A 67 10.06 3.45 14.77
N LEU A 68 11.22 4.11 14.83
CA LEU A 68 12.40 3.85 13.99
C LEU A 68 12.09 3.87 12.48
N ILE A 69 11.18 4.75 12.07
CA ILE A 69 10.76 4.91 10.67
C ILE A 69 11.36 6.20 10.11
N PRO A 70 11.89 6.19 8.87
CA PRO A 70 12.37 7.41 8.23
C PRO A 70 11.28 8.48 8.14
N LYS A 71 11.64 9.72 8.47
CA LYS A 71 10.73 10.89 8.43
C LYS A 71 10.01 11.00 7.08
N SER A 72 10.72 10.73 5.98
CA SER A 72 10.18 10.77 4.61
C SER A 72 9.01 9.79 4.40
N THR A 73 9.04 8.62 5.01
CA THR A 73 7.95 7.65 4.97
C THR A 73 6.74 8.14 5.73
N ILE A 74 6.95 8.75 6.91
CA ILE A 74 5.87 9.31 7.74
C ILE A 74 5.19 10.47 7.01
N TYR A 75 5.95 11.39 6.40
CA TYR A 75 5.39 12.48 5.60
C TYR A 75 4.50 11.97 4.46
N LYS A 76 4.93 10.91 3.74
CA LYS A 76 4.11 10.29 2.69
C LYS A 76 2.79 9.71 3.20
N TRP A 77 2.78 9.19 4.43
CA TRP A 77 1.56 8.64 5.03
C TRP A 77 0.60 9.73 5.47
N VAL A 78 1.11 10.77 6.12
CA VAL A 78 0.31 11.92 6.56
C VAL A 78 -0.27 12.68 5.36
N ALA A 79 0.52 12.89 4.30
CA ALA A 79 0.05 13.54 3.08
C ALA A 79 -1.12 12.79 2.44
N LYS A 80 -1.02 11.46 2.30
CA LYS A 80 -2.11 10.63 1.77
C LYS A 80 -3.41 10.75 2.56
N THR A 81 -3.32 10.81 3.89
CA THR A 81 -4.53 10.90 4.73
C THR A 81 -5.24 12.25 4.64
N CYS A 82 -4.56 13.33 4.28
CA CYS A 82 -5.21 14.63 4.05
C CYS A 82 -5.95 14.69 2.70
N ASP A 83 -5.53 13.88 1.71
CA ASP A 83 -6.24 13.76 0.42
C ASP A 83 -7.52 12.92 0.51
N GLU A 84 -7.62 11.99 1.46
CA GLU A 84 -8.80 11.12 1.65
C GLU A 84 -9.93 11.78 2.47
N GLU A 85 -9.68 12.89 3.15
CA GLU A 85 -10.67 13.66 3.93
C GLU A 85 -11.23 14.88 3.17
N ARG A 86 -11.06 14.94 1.83
CA ARG A 86 -11.51 16.06 0.98
C ARG A 86 -12.52 15.65 -0.08
#